data_AF-A0A3B9ZEA1-F1
#
_entry.id   AF-A0A3B9ZEA1-F1
#
_cell.length_a   1.000
_cell.length_b   1.000
_cell.length_c   1.000
_cell.angle_alpha   90.00
_cell.angle_beta   90.00
_cell.angle_gamma   90.00
#
_symmetry.space_group_name_H-M   'P 1'
#
loop_
_entity.id
_entity.type
_entity.pdbx_description
1 polymer ?
#
loop_
_entity_poly.entity_id
_entity_poly.type
_entity_poly.pdbx_seq_one_letter_code
_entity_poly.pdbx_strand_id
1 'polypeptide(L)'
;NKYPQEFYLVGGYPRDLFLKRKKEVFDFDFALSANAIKIGREIARSLKSGFVVLDEEHGSCRIVYNRDGQSCNFDFTDFRGS
;
A
#
# COMPACT_ATOMS: atom_id res chain seq x y z
N ASN A 1 7.90 -22.71 -3.61
CA ASN A 1 8.17 -21.26 -3.55
C ASN A 1 8.31 -20.87 -2.08
N LYS A 2 9.37 -20.15 -1.67
CA LYS A 2 9.69 -19.92 -0.24
C LYS A 2 8.78 -18.87 0.42
N TYR A 3 8.06 -18.08 -0.37
CA TYR A 3 7.09 -17.08 0.08
C TYR A 3 5.85 -17.18 -0.81
N PRO A 4 4.72 -17.72 -0.31
CA PRO A 4 3.51 -17.89 -1.11
C PRO A 4 2.79 -16.57 -1.38
N GLN A 5 3.08 -15.53 -0.60
CA GLN A 5 2.57 -14.18 -0.80
C GLN A 5 3.68 -13.32 -1.39
N GLU A 6 3.42 -12.77 -2.58
CA GLU A 6 4.27 -11.75 -3.18
C GLU A 6 3.77 -10.36 -2.79
N PHE A 7 4.70 -9.44 -2.61
CA PHE A 7 4.44 -8.11 -2.08
C PHE A 7 5.51 -7.14 -2.63
N TYR A 8 5.11 -6.25 -3.54
CA TYR A 8 6.02 -5.37 -4.27
C TYR A 8 5.66 -3.91 -4.06
N LEU A 9 6.66 -3.09 -3.74
CA LEU A 9 6.52 -1.63 -3.81
C LEU A 9 6.62 -1.19 -5.27
N VAL A 10 5.58 -0.53 -5.76
CA VAL A 10 5.44 -0.09 -7.14
C VAL A 10 5.11 1.40 -7.21
N GLY A 11 4.87 1.91 -8.43
CA GLY A 11 4.28 3.24 -8.60
C GLY A 11 5.23 4.40 -8.34
N GLY A 12 4.69 5.45 -7.72
CA GLY A 12 5.33 6.77 -7.70
C GLY A 12 6.56 6.85 -6.81
N TYR A 13 6.51 6.21 -5.65
CA TYR A 13 7.60 6.26 -4.67
C TYR A 13 8.94 5.73 -5.23
N PRO A 14 9.04 4.49 -5.76
CA PRO A 14 10.31 4.02 -6.30
C PRO A 14 10.81 4.90 -7.45
N ARG A 15 9.93 5.36 -8.35
CA ARG A 15 10.30 6.30 -9.43
C ARG A 15 10.93 7.58 -8.88
N ASP A 16 10.29 8.20 -7.90
CA ASP A 16 10.75 9.47 -7.34
C ASP A 16 12.06 9.29 -6.55
N LEU A 17 12.25 8.14 -5.89
CA LEU A 17 13.51 7.74 -5.25
C LEU A 17 14.65 7.65 -6.28
N PHE A 18 14.43 6.96 -7.41
CA PHE A 18 15.43 6.86 -8.49
C PHE A 18 15.75 8.22 -9.12
N LEU A 19 14.76 9.10 -9.24
CA LEU A 19 14.91 10.45 -9.76
C LEU A 19 15.38 11.48 -8.72
N LYS A 20 15.68 11.07 -7.48
CA LYS A 20 16.10 11.93 -6.37
C LYS A 20 15.15 13.10 -6.10
N ARG A 21 13.84 12.90 -6.31
CA ARG A 21 12.81 13.90 -6.03
C ARG A 21 12.48 13.89 -4.54
N LYS A 22 12.40 15.07 -3.93
CA LYS A 22 11.94 15.23 -2.55
C LYS A 22 10.43 15.45 -2.53
N LYS A 23 9.73 14.77 -1.63
CA LYS A 23 8.30 14.96 -1.36
C LYS A 23 8.10 15.13 0.14
N GLU A 24 7.17 16.02 0.50
CA GLU A 24 6.76 16.26 1.90
C GLU A 24 5.77 15.20 2.39
N VAL A 25 4.96 14.66 1.48
CA VAL A 25 3.98 13.61 1.73
C VAL A 25 4.33 12.38 0.89
N PHE A 26 4.45 11.24 1.55
CA PHE A 26 4.74 9.98 0.89
C PHE A 26 3.45 9.22 0.57
N ASP A 27 3.43 8.62 -0.61
CA ASP A 27 2.38 7.71 -1.05
C ASP A 27 3.06 6.43 -1.52
N PHE A 28 2.67 5.31 -0.92
CA PHE A 28 3.29 4.00 -1.15
C PHE A 28 2.27 3.07 -1.79
N ASP A 29 2.54 2.66 -3.03
CA ASP A 29 1.70 1.72 -3.77
C ASP A 29 2.28 0.31 -3.66
N PHE A 30 1.49 -0.65 -3.17
CA PHE A 30 1.86 -2.06 -3.08
C PHE A 30 1.01 -2.94 -3.99
N ALA A 31 1.68 -3.76 -4.79
CA ALA A 31 1.08 -4.82 -5.58
C ALA A 31 1.28 -6.17 -4.88
N LEU A 32 0.20 -6.91 -4.65
CA LEU A 32 0.19 -8.15 -3.88
C LEU A 32 -0.32 -9.31 -4.74
N SER A 33 0.18 -10.53 -4.51
CA SER A 33 -0.32 -11.70 -5.26
C SER A 33 -1.79 -12.01 -5.04
N ALA A 34 -2.33 -11.70 -3.85
CA ALA A 34 -3.74 -11.82 -3.48
C ALA A 34 -3.99 -11.20 -2.07
N ASN A 35 -5.28 -11.06 -1.72
CA ASN A 35 -5.78 -10.75 -0.37
C ASN A 35 -5.39 -9.36 0.17
N ALA A 36 -5.18 -8.37 -0.69
CA ALA A 36 -4.78 -7.02 -0.30
C ALA A 36 -5.69 -6.39 0.76
N ILE A 37 -7.02 -6.53 0.63
CA ILE A 37 -7.98 -5.99 1.63
C ILE A 37 -7.77 -6.61 3.01
N LYS A 38 -7.58 -7.93 3.08
CA LYS A 38 -7.37 -8.65 4.35
C LYS A 38 -6.03 -8.25 4.96
N ILE A 39 -4.96 -8.25 4.17
CA ILE A 39 -3.62 -7.90 4.62
C ILE A 39 -3.57 -6.43 5.07
N GLY A 40 -4.08 -5.51 4.26
CA GLY A 40 -4.15 -4.09 4.58
C GLY A 40 -4.94 -3.82 5.87
N ARG A 41 -6.03 -4.55 6.12
CA ARG A 41 -6.79 -4.43 7.37
C ARG A 41 -5.99 -4.82 8.60
N GLU A 42 -5.24 -5.91 8.54
CA GLU A 42 -4.38 -6.36 9.65
C GLU A 42 -3.22 -5.40 9.89
N ILE A 43 -2.61 -4.87 8.83
CA ILE A 43 -1.57 -3.84 8.93
C ILE A 43 -2.14 -2.58 9.56
N ALA A 44 -3.30 -2.09 9.11
CA ALA A 44 -3.94 -0.90 9.67
C ALA A 44 -4.25 -1.04 11.16
N ARG A 45 -4.72 -2.22 11.58
CA ARG A 45 -4.94 -2.54 13.00
C ARG A 45 -3.64 -2.48 13.81
N SER A 46 -2.57 -3.08 13.30
CA SER A 46 -1.24 -3.04 13.94
C SER A 46 -0.71 -1.61 14.06
N LEU A 47 -0.89 -0.81 13.01
CA LEU A 47 -0.48 0.60 12.96
C LEU A 47 -1.44 1.56 13.69
N LYS A 48 -2.60 1.07 14.18
CA LYS A 48 -3.69 1.90 14.74
C LYS A 48 -4.07 3.06 13.82
N SER A 49 -4.20 2.76 12.52
CA SER A 49 -4.39 3.74 11.45
C SER A 49 -5.74 3.59 10.76
N GLY A 50 -6.14 4.61 10.00
CA GLY A 50 -7.38 4.57 9.21
C GLY A 50 -7.28 3.53 8.09
N PHE A 51 -8.40 2.87 7.77
CA PHE A 51 -8.47 1.83 6.74
C PHE A 51 -9.70 2.05 5.85
N VAL A 52 -9.53 2.01 4.55
CA VAL A 52 -10.58 2.23 3.56
C VAL A 52 -10.48 1.14 2.48
N VAL A 53 -11.59 0.48 2.15
CA VAL A 53 -11.68 -0.35 0.95
C VAL A 53 -11.97 0.57 -0.23
N LEU A 54 -11.13 0.51 -1.26
CA LEU A 54 -11.26 1.35 -2.46
C LEU A 54 -12.07 0.63 -3.54
N ASP A 55 -11.83 -0.66 -3.70
CA ASP A 55 -12.42 -1.51 -4.73
C ASP A 55 -12.43 -2.96 -4.21
N GLU A 56 -13.60 -3.46 -3.83
CA GLU A 56 -13.74 -4.81 -3.27
C GLU A 56 -13.56 -5.89 -4.34
N GLU A 57 -14.04 -5.64 -5.56
CA GLU A 57 -14.00 -6.59 -6.67
C GLU A 57 -12.57 -6.89 -7.12
N HIS A 58 -11.73 -5.84 -7.16
CA HIS A 58 -10.34 -5.97 -7.59
C HIS A 58 -9.34 -5.98 -6.44
N GLY A 59 -9.80 -6.23 -5.21
CA GLY A 59 -8.94 -6.37 -4.03
C GLY A 59 -8.05 -5.14 -3.81
N SER A 60 -8.64 -3.95 -3.63
CA SER A 60 -7.90 -2.71 -3.39
C SER A 60 -8.33 -2.02 -2.09
N CYS A 61 -7.35 -1.55 -1.32
CA CYS A 61 -7.59 -0.79 -0.09
C CYS A 61 -6.47 0.22 0.17
N ARG A 62 -6.77 1.17 1.06
CA ARG A 62 -5.86 2.21 1.53
C ARG A 62 -5.76 2.21 3.05
N ILE A 63 -4.55 2.38 3.56
CA ILE A 63 -4.27 2.76 4.94
C ILE A 63 -3.91 4.24 4.95
N VAL A 64 -4.60 5.01 5.79
CA VAL A 64 -4.27 6.42 6.04
C VAL A 64 -3.51 6.49 7.34
N TYR A 65 -2.20 6.72 7.26
CA TYR A 65 -1.32 6.83 8.41
C TYR A 65 -1.04 8.31 8.70
N ASN A 66 -1.31 8.71 9.93
CA ASN A 66 -0.99 10.04 10.42
C ASN A 66 -0.48 9.95 11.87
N ARG A 67 0.79 10.29 12.08
CA ARG A 67 1.41 10.34 13.41
C ARG A 67 2.54 11.36 13.42
N ASP A 68 2.60 12.17 14.48
CA ASP A 68 3.70 13.09 14.79
C ASP A 68 4.10 14.00 13.59
N GLY A 69 3.11 14.50 12.86
CA GLY A 69 3.30 15.38 11.70
C GLY A 69 3.70 14.66 10.41
N GLN A 70 3.83 13.33 10.42
CA GLN A 70 4.03 12.53 9.23
C GLN A 70 2.70 11.93 8.77
N SER A 71 2.29 12.31 7.57
CA SER A 71 1.13 11.74 6.89
C SER A 71 1.60 10.97 5.67
N CYS A 72 1.18 9.71 5.55
CA CYS A 72 1.37 8.94 4.34
C CYS A 72 0.18 8.01 4.09
N ASN A 73 0.00 7.67 2.82
CA ASN A 73 -0.93 6.63 2.41
C ASN A 73 -0.16 5.38 2.04
N PHE A 74 -0.76 4.23 2.35
CA PHE A 74 -0.32 2.94 1.86
C PHE A 74 -1.47 2.31 1.09
N ASP A 75 -1.32 2.17 -0.22
CA ASP A 75 -2.28 1.51 -1.09
C ASP A 75 -1.86 0.07 -1.33
N PHE A 76 -2.81 -0.84 -1.24
CA PHE A 76 -2.59 -2.27 -1.49
C PHE A 76 -3.58 -2.71 -2.53
N THR A 77 -3.09 -3.32 -3.61
CA THR A 77 -3.92 -3.84 -4.69
C THR A 77 -3.45 -5.24 -5.08
N ASP A 78 -4.38 -6.15 -5.28
CA ASP A 78 -4.07 -7.47 -5.82
C ASP A 78 -3.53 -7.36 -7.26
N PHE A 79 -2.70 -8.31 -7.68
CA PHE A 79 -2.18 -8.36 -9.04
C PHE A 79 -3.34 -8.35 -10.03
N ARG A 80 -3.26 -7.42 -10.98
CA ARG A 80 -4.20 -7.34 -12.09
C ARG A 80 -3.52 -7.90 -13.32
N GLY A 81 -4.05 -9.01 -13.83
CA GLY A 81 -3.76 -9.53 -15.15
C GLY A 81 -4.99 -9.31 -16.03
N SER A 82 -4.78 -8.73 -17.21
CA SER A 82 -5.77 -8.74 -18.30
C SER A 82 -5.80 -10.10 -18.99
#